data_AF-Q2SB26-F1
#
_entry.id   AF-Q2SB26-F1
#
_cell.length_a   1.000
_cell.length_b   1.000
_cell.length_c   1.000
_cell.angle_alpha   90.00
_cell.angle_beta   90.00
_cell.angle_gamma   90.00
#
_symmetry.space_group_name_H-M   'P 1'
#
loop_
_entity.id
_entity.type
_entity.pdbx_description
1 polymer ?
#
loop_
_entity_poly.entity_id
_entity_poly.type
_entity_poly.pdbx_seq_one_letter_code
_entity_poly.pdbx_strand_id
1 'polypeptide(L)'
;MKFTLALWLLLLSLFSYSTELRVHELRNYGALHYLEFYMMEKDGVPVKAAFKALQIPKCPFNMRLVGGMSAETMNELREFYRQNYPDRLDAYLKSPAGKTGSTIKPLESVIPEALASTTLLREINEELKDRKCALGDISFEKFVPSVEDGFWVSDIYIKVVKYAE
;
A
#
# COMPACT_ATOMS: atom_id res chain seq x y z
N MET A 1 -5.16 -40.70 -25.43
CA MET A 1 -4.22 -39.61 -25.05
C MET A 1 -4.92 -38.26 -24.75
N LYS A 2 -6.14 -38.23 -24.21
CA LYS A 2 -6.84 -36.97 -23.82
C LYS A 2 -6.85 -36.70 -22.31
N PHE A 3 -6.50 -37.70 -21.49
CA PHE A 3 -6.50 -37.59 -20.03
C PHE A 3 -5.30 -36.81 -19.46
N THR A 4 -4.19 -36.73 -20.20
CA THR A 4 -3.00 -36.00 -19.75
C THR A 4 -3.18 -34.49 -19.85
N LEU A 5 -3.81 -33.98 -20.92
CA LEU A 5 -3.99 -32.54 -21.12
C LEU A 5 -4.92 -31.91 -20.05
N ALA A 6 -5.97 -32.63 -19.65
CA ALA A 6 -6.89 -32.17 -18.61
C ALA A 6 -6.23 -32.11 -17.22
N LEU A 7 -5.32 -33.05 -16.91
CA LEU A 7 -4.59 -33.07 -15.65
C LEU A 7 -3.55 -31.94 -15.58
N TRP A 8 -2.91 -31.60 -16.70
CA TRP A 8 -2.02 -30.44 -16.79
C TRP A 8 -2.76 -29.10 -16.64
N LEU A 9 -3.97 -28.98 -17.22
CA LEU A 9 -4.82 -27.79 -17.06
C LEU A 9 -5.34 -27.61 -15.63
N LEU A 10 -5.61 -28.71 -14.91
CA LEU A 10 -5.99 -28.69 -13.49
C LEU A 10 -4.84 -28.34 -12.55
N LEU A 11 -3.59 -28.67 -12.92
CA LEU A 11 -2.40 -28.29 -12.16
C LEU A 11 -2.02 -26.81 -12.39
N LEU A 12 -2.32 -26.25 -13.56
CA LEU A 12 -2.08 -24.83 -13.86
C LEU A 12 -3.07 -23.88 -13.16
N SER A 13 -4.28 -24.34 -12.81
CA SER A 13 -5.23 -23.51 -12.04
C SER A 13 -4.90 -23.42 -10.55
N LEU A 14 -4.09 -24.34 -10.01
CA LEU A 14 -3.64 -24.33 -8.61
C LEU A 14 -2.60 -23.23 -8.30
N PHE A 15 -2.04 -22.60 -9.34
CA PHE A 15 -1.15 -21.45 -9.21
C PHE A 15 -1.83 -20.12 -9.61
N SER A 16 -3.16 -20.07 -9.55
CA SER A 16 -3.89 -18.80 -9.65
C SER A 16 -3.69 -18.01 -8.36
N TYR A 17 -2.54 -17.37 -8.21
CA TYR A 17 -2.30 -16.32 -7.23
C TYR A 17 -3.11 -15.09 -7.64
N SER A 18 -4.40 -15.16 -7.35
CA SER A 18 -5.33 -14.06 -7.54
C SER A 18 -4.98 -12.97 -6.53
N THR A 19 -4.49 -11.82 -6.99
CA THR A 19 -4.65 -10.57 -6.25
C THR A 19 -6.15 -10.39 -6.02
N GLU A 20 -6.62 -10.66 -4.81
CA GLU A 20 -8.03 -10.45 -4.47
C GLU A 20 -8.27 -8.94 -4.46
N LEU A 21 -9.35 -8.52 -5.09
CA LEU A 21 -9.73 -7.12 -5.17
C LEU A 21 -11.23 -7.03 -4.90
N ARG A 22 -11.60 -6.24 -3.90
CA ARG A 22 -12.99 -6.00 -3.53
C ARG A 22 -13.36 -4.56 -3.82
N VAL A 23 -14.27 -4.37 -4.77
CA VAL A 23 -14.93 -3.08 -5.01
C VAL A 23 -16.27 -3.12 -4.29
N HIS A 24 -16.41 -2.29 -3.26
CA HIS A 24 -17.67 -2.16 -2.53
C HIS A 24 -18.41 -0.91 -3.01
N GLU A 25 -19.56 -1.09 -3.67
CA GLU A 25 -20.46 0.00 -4.02
C GLU A 25 -21.82 -0.20 -3.33
N LEU A 26 -22.01 0.37 -2.15
CA LEU A 26 -23.28 0.34 -1.40
C LEU A 26 -24.03 1.67 -1.59
N ARG A 27 -24.48 1.93 -2.83
CA ARG A 27 -25.15 3.20 -3.22
C ARG A 27 -26.37 3.57 -2.37
N ASN A 28 -27.04 2.61 -1.74
CA ASN A 28 -28.29 2.85 -1.01
C ASN A 28 -28.12 3.08 0.51
N TYR A 29 -26.89 3.09 1.04
CA TYR A 29 -26.63 3.27 2.47
C TYR A 29 -25.70 4.45 2.80
N GLY A 30 -25.43 5.34 1.84
CA GLY A 30 -24.53 6.48 2.06
C GLY A 30 -23.05 6.10 2.20
N ALA A 31 -22.64 4.90 1.76
CA ALA A 31 -21.25 4.48 1.79
C ALA A 31 -20.43 5.25 0.74
N LEU A 32 -19.33 5.88 1.16
CA LEU A 32 -18.34 6.47 0.27
C LEU A 32 -17.79 5.39 -0.67
N HIS A 33 -17.54 5.76 -1.93
CA HIS A 33 -16.84 4.92 -2.88
C HIS A 33 -15.53 4.41 -2.26
N TYR A 34 -15.27 3.11 -2.35
CA TYR A 34 -14.15 2.47 -1.66
C TYR A 34 -13.47 1.41 -2.52
N LEU A 35 -12.13 1.37 -2.46
CA LEU A 35 -11.29 0.47 -3.24
C LEU A 35 -10.22 -0.16 -2.35
N GLU A 36 -10.15 -1.49 -2.32
CA GLU A 36 -9.08 -2.21 -1.60
C GLU A 36 -8.12 -2.90 -2.58
N PHE A 37 -6.82 -2.69 -2.36
CA PHE A 37 -5.75 -3.43 -3.00
C PHE A 37 -5.05 -4.31 -1.97
N TYR A 38 -5.01 -5.61 -2.19
CA TYR A 38 -4.25 -6.52 -1.35
C TYR A 38 -2.80 -6.57 -1.85
N MET A 39 -1.88 -6.13 -1.00
CA MET A 39 -0.45 -6.16 -1.28
C MET A 39 0.09 -7.58 -1.04
N MET A 40 0.75 -8.11 -2.06
CA MET A 40 1.34 -9.45 -2.04
C MET A 40 2.85 -9.32 -2.00
N GLU A 41 3.53 -10.10 -1.15
CA GLU A 41 5.00 -10.09 -1.06
C GLU A 41 5.68 -10.58 -2.35
N LYS A 42 5.00 -11.44 -3.12
CA LYS A 42 5.46 -12.02 -4.39
C LYS A 42 4.29 -12.17 -5.37
N ASP A 43 4.63 -12.22 -6.65
CA ASP A 43 3.70 -12.55 -7.75
C ASP A 43 2.49 -11.60 -7.87
N GLY A 44 2.60 -10.39 -7.32
CA GLY A 44 1.60 -9.34 -7.46
C GLY A 44 1.54 -8.77 -8.88
N VAL A 45 0.37 -8.23 -9.23
CA VAL A 45 0.18 -7.53 -10.51
C VAL A 45 0.72 -6.09 -10.40
N PRO A 46 1.45 -5.58 -11.41
CA PRO A 46 1.92 -4.18 -11.42
C PRO A 46 0.75 -3.19 -11.28
N VAL A 47 0.96 -2.05 -10.60
CA VAL A 47 -0.07 -1.03 -10.33
C VAL A 47 -0.83 -0.65 -11.59
N LYS A 48 -0.11 -0.33 -12.66
CA LYS A 48 -0.68 0.02 -13.97
C LYS A 48 -1.58 -1.05 -14.56
N ALA A 49 -1.21 -2.33 -14.43
CA ALA A 49 -2.02 -3.43 -14.92
C ALA A 49 -3.29 -3.62 -14.07
N ALA A 50 -3.17 -3.45 -12.75
CA ALA A 50 -4.33 -3.43 -11.86
C ALA A 50 -5.29 -2.28 -12.22
N PHE A 51 -4.81 -1.04 -12.31
CA PHE A 51 -5.65 0.13 -12.63
C PHE A 51 -6.34 0.06 -13.99
N LYS A 52 -5.77 -0.65 -14.97
CA LYS A 52 -6.40 -0.93 -16.27
C LYS A 52 -7.51 -1.98 -16.20
N ALA A 53 -7.37 -2.98 -15.34
CA ALA A 53 -8.38 -4.02 -15.17
C ALA A 53 -9.61 -3.52 -14.38
N LEU A 54 -9.49 -2.37 -13.71
CA LEU A 54 -10.47 -1.88 -12.75
C LEU A 54 -11.39 -0.81 -13.32
N GLN A 55 -12.68 -0.96 -13.02
CA GLN A 55 -13.61 0.17 -13.04
C GLN A 55 -13.43 0.98 -11.77
N ILE A 56 -12.53 1.96 -11.83
CA ILE A 56 -12.21 2.82 -10.69
C ILE A 56 -13.39 3.75 -10.41
N PRO A 57 -13.77 3.94 -9.13
CA PRO A 57 -14.83 4.86 -8.78
C PRO A 57 -14.55 6.29 -9.26
N LYS A 58 -15.61 7.07 -9.48
CA LYS A 58 -15.46 8.52 -9.67
C LYS A 58 -14.92 9.15 -8.39
N CYS A 59 -14.01 10.11 -8.54
CA CYS A 59 -13.49 10.86 -7.40
C CYS A 59 -14.54 11.82 -6.82
N PRO A 60 -14.57 12.01 -5.48
CA PRO A 60 -13.65 11.45 -4.48
C PRO A 60 -14.02 10.02 -4.05
N PHE A 61 -13.02 9.25 -3.61
CA PHE A 61 -13.21 7.93 -3.02
C PHE A 61 -12.13 7.61 -1.99
N ASN A 62 -12.33 6.57 -1.20
CA ASN A 62 -11.35 6.09 -0.24
C ASN A 62 -10.66 4.83 -0.79
N MET A 63 -9.36 4.72 -0.58
CA MET A 63 -8.57 3.57 -0.98
C MET A 63 -7.87 2.98 0.24
N ARG A 64 -7.79 1.65 0.31
CA ARG A 64 -6.95 0.96 1.31
C ARG A 64 -6.00 0.01 0.60
N LEU A 65 -4.73 0.09 0.99
CA LEU A 65 -3.73 -0.92 0.65
C LEU A 65 -3.65 -1.87 1.84
N VAL A 66 -4.16 -3.08 1.65
CA VAL A 66 -4.33 -4.11 2.68
C VAL A 66 -3.14 -5.04 2.67
N GLY A 67 -2.68 -5.42 3.87
CA GLY A 67 -1.50 -6.24 4.03
C GLY A 67 -0.27 -5.38 4.25
N GLY A 68 0.87 -6.04 4.33
CA GLY A 68 2.11 -5.34 4.60
C GLY A 68 2.93 -5.09 3.35
N MET A 69 3.83 -4.11 3.44
CA MET A 69 4.59 -3.61 2.30
C MET A 69 5.70 -4.58 1.89
N SER A 70 6.07 -4.60 0.61
CA SER A 70 7.19 -5.41 0.15
C SER A 70 8.51 -4.96 0.80
N ALA A 71 9.51 -5.85 0.80
CA ALA A 71 10.85 -5.51 1.27
C ALA A 71 11.46 -4.31 0.52
N GLU A 72 11.10 -4.13 -0.75
CA GLU A 72 11.51 -3.00 -1.58
C GLU A 72 10.89 -1.69 -1.08
N THR A 73 9.57 -1.64 -0.90
CA THR A 73 8.89 -0.46 -0.35
C THR A 73 9.37 -0.14 1.06
N MET A 74 9.61 -1.15 1.89
CA MET A 74 10.22 -0.96 3.22
C MET A 74 11.63 -0.37 3.13
N ASN A 75 12.42 -0.77 2.12
CA ASN A 75 13.74 -0.21 1.90
C ASN A 75 13.68 1.26 1.46
N GLU A 76 12.75 1.61 0.57
CA GLU A 76 12.51 3.01 0.17
C GLU A 76 12.16 3.88 1.38
N LEU A 77 11.29 3.39 2.27
CA LEU A 77 10.95 4.11 3.50
C LEU A 77 12.17 4.33 4.39
N ARG A 78 12.99 3.29 4.60
CA ARG A 78 14.22 3.42 5.41
C ARG A 78 15.19 4.41 4.79
N GLU A 79 15.34 4.41 3.47
CA GLU A 79 16.21 5.36 2.78
C GLU A 79 15.68 6.78 2.88
N PHE A 80 14.36 6.97 2.72
CA PHE A 80 13.72 8.27 2.95
C PHE A 80 14.03 8.81 4.36
N TYR A 81 13.91 7.97 5.40
CA TYR A 81 14.27 8.38 6.75
C TYR A 81 15.75 8.69 6.91
N ARG A 82 16.63 7.86 6.35
CA ARG A 82 18.09 8.07 6.42
C ARG A 82 18.50 9.41 5.79
N GLN A 83 17.84 9.79 4.68
CA GLN A 83 18.16 11.01 3.95
C GLN A 83 17.56 12.26 4.60
N ASN A 84 16.30 12.19 5.04
CA ASN A 84 15.54 13.38 5.45
C ASN A 84 15.47 13.55 6.98
N TYR A 85 15.56 12.45 7.73
CA TYR A 85 15.38 12.43 9.18
C TYR A 85 16.38 11.49 9.90
N PRO A 86 17.70 11.56 9.60
CA PRO A 86 18.68 10.61 10.12
C PRO A 86 18.70 10.55 11.66
N ASP A 87 18.62 11.70 12.33
CA ASP A 87 18.63 11.76 13.79
C ASP A 87 17.41 11.05 14.41
N ARG A 88 16.24 11.12 13.75
CA ARG A 88 15.02 10.45 14.22
C ARG A 88 15.13 8.94 14.04
N LEU A 89 15.68 8.51 12.91
CA LEU A 89 15.91 7.09 12.63
C LEU A 89 16.94 6.50 13.61
N ASP A 90 18.04 7.21 13.85
CA ASP A 90 19.08 6.81 14.79
C ASP A 90 18.56 6.70 16.23
N ALA A 91 17.81 7.69 16.69
CA ALA A 91 17.20 7.69 18.02
C ALA A 91 16.21 6.52 18.18
N TYR A 92 15.45 6.20 17.13
CA TYR A 92 14.55 5.05 17.10
C TYR A 92 15.33 3.73 17.19
N LEU A 93 16.37 3.54 16.38
CA LEU A 93 17.16 2.30 16.32
C LEU A 93 17.97 2.05 17.59
N LYS A 94 18.45 3.10 18.26
CA LYS A 94 19.27 3.01 19.48
C LYS A 94 18.43 2.82 20.76
N SER A 95 17.11 2.88 20.69
CA SER A 95 16.23 2.74 21.86
C SER A 95 16.22 1.27 22.37
N PRO A 96 16.85 0.95 23.53
CA PRO A 96 17.05 -0.43 23.99
C PRO A 96 15.78 -1.03 24.62
N ALA A 97 14.90 -0.18 25.16
CA ALA A 97 13.58 -0.55 25.60
C ALA A 97 12.62 -0.33 24.44
N GLY A 98 11.85 -1.36 24.10
CA GLY A 98 10.95 -1.37 22.96
C GLY A 98 10.19 -0.06 22.81
N LYS A 99 10.53 0.69 21.76
CA LYS A 99 9.66 1.66 21.10
C LYS A 99 8.70 2.38 22.07
N THR A 100 9.25 3.12 23.02
CA THR A 100 8.44 4.00 23.86
C THR A 100 7.76 5.02 22.95
N GLY A 101 6.51 5.38 23.23
CA GLY A 101 5.75 6.28 22.34
C GLY A 101 6.47 7.61 22.04
N SER A 102 7.39 8.05 22.91
CA SER A 102 8.21 9.25 22.70
C SER A 102 9.26 9.11 21.58
N THR A 103 9.80 7.92 21.32
CA THR A 103 10.77 7.70 20.22
C THR A 103 10.09 7.26 18.93
N ILE A 104 8.90 6.63 19.01
CA ILE A 104 8.09 6.29 17.83
C ILE A 104 7.50 7.56 17.20
N LYS A 105 6.83 8.40 17.99
CA LYS A 105 6.01 9.51 17.48
C LYS A 105 6.73 10.43 16.48
N PRO A 106 8.01 10.83 16.71
CA PRO A 106 8.72 11.66 15.75
C PRO A 106 8.93 10.99 14.38
N LEU A 107 9.14 9.67 14.36
CA LEU A 107 9.30 8.88 13.13
C LEU A 107 7.94 8.64 12.48
N GLU A 108 6.94 8.27 13.28
CA GLU A 108 5.57 8.01 12.86
C GLU A 108 4.91 9.24 12.22
N SER A 109 5.18 10.44 12.74
CA SER A 109 4.58 11.69 12.26
C SER A 109 4.90 12.03 10.80
N VAL A 110 5.96 11.46 10.23
CA VAL A 110 6.38 11.73 8.84
C VAL A 110 6.16 10.51 7.93
N ILE A 111 5.55 9.43 8.44
CA ILE A 111 5.18 8.27 7.61
C ILE A 111 4.30 8.66 6.42
N PRO A 112 3.29 9.53 6.54
CA PRO A 112 2.48 9.91 5.37
C PRO A 112 3.32 10.50 4.23
N GLU A 113 4.31 11.34 4.57
CA GLU A 113 5.25 11.92 3.62
C GLU A 113 6.18 10.84 3.03
N ALA A 114 6.74 9.98 3.88
CA ALA A 114 7.59 8.87 3.47
C ALA A 114 6.86 7.92 2.52
N LEU A 115 5.61 7.54 2.84
CA LEU A 115 4.74 6.72 2.01
C LEU A 115 4.50 7.39 0.65
N ALA A 116 4.18 8.70 0.64
CA ALA A 116 3.95 9.44 -0.61
C ALA A 116 5.18 9.46 -1.53
N SER A 117 6.39 9.33 -0.96
CA SER A 117 7.65 9.27 -1.72
C SER A 117 7.94 7.91 -2.36
N THR A 118 7.29 6.83 -1.90
CA THR A 118 7.52 5.47 -2.39
C THR A 118 7.13 5.31 -3.85
N THR A 119 7.80 4.41 -4.57
CA THR A 119 7.48 4.06 -5.96
C THR A 119 6.04 3.59 -6.07
N LEU A 120 5.57 2.77 -5.11
CA LEU A 120 4.19 2.29 -5.06
C LEU A 120 3.16 3.42 -5.09
N LEU A 121 3.27 4.41 -4.18
CA LEU A 121 2.30 5.50 -4.14
C LEU A 121 2.48 6.47 -5.31
N ARG A 122 3.70 6.65 -5.82
CA ARG A 122 3.94 7.46 -7.03
C ARG A 122 3.24 6.85 -8.25
N GLU A 123 3.36 5.55 -8.48
CA GLU A 123 2.68 4.86 -9.58
C GLU A 123 1.16 4.95 -9.44
N ILE A 124 0.63 4.75 -8.21
CA ILE A 124 -0.81 4.93 -7.94
C ILE A 124 -1.24 6.37 -8.29
N ASN A 125 -0.47 7.38 -7.86
CA ASN A 125 -0.79 8.78 -8.12
C ASN A 125 -0.77 9.11 -9.62
N GLU A 126 0.16 8.52 -10.39
CA GLU A 126 0.20 8.66 -11.84
C GLU A 126 -1.06 8.10 -12.50
N GLU A 127 -1.49 6.89 -12.11
CA GLU A 127 -2.73 6.31 -12.63
C GLU A 127 -3.99 7.09 -12.19
N LEU A 128 -3.98 7.71 -11.01
CA LEU A 128 -5.06 8.59 -10.56
C LEU A 128 -5.11 9.90 -11.36
N LYS A 129 -3.97 10.47 -11.74
CA LYS A 129 -3.91 11.71 -12.54
C LYS A 129 -4.60 11.56 -13.88
N ASP A 130 -4.40 10.43 -14.56
CA ASP A 130 -5.08 10.10 -15.83
C ASP A 130 -6.61 10.10 -15.69
N ARG A 131 -7.12 9.99 -14.47
CA ARG A 131 -8.54 9.95 -14.11
C ARG A 131 -9.04 11.25 -13.48
N LYS A 132 -8.24 12.33 -13.52
CA LYS A 132 -8.50 13.61 -12.86
C LYS A 132 -8.67 13.48 -11.34
N CYS A 133 -7.84 12.62 -10.74
CA CYS A 133 -7.78 12.37 -9.30
C CYS A 133 -6.36 12.52 -8.77
N ALA A 134 -6.23 12.67 -7.46
CA ALA A 134 -4.94 12.69 -6.77
C ALA A 134 -5.00 11.96 -5.44
N LEU A 135 -3.84 11.52 -4.95
CA LEU A 135 -3.67 11.20 -3.55
C LEU A 135 -3.94 12.44 -2.70
N GLY A 136 -4.82 12.30 -1.70
CA GLY A 136 -5.04 13.28 -0.64
C GLY A 136 -4.42 12.79 0.66
N ASP A 137 -5.20 12.83 1.75
CA ASP A 137 -4.72 12.42 3.07
C ASP A 137 -4.30 10.94 3.08
N ILE A 138 -3.09 10.68 3.57
CA ILE A 138 -2.54 9.33 3.77
C ILE A 138 -2.44 9.07 5.27
N SER A 139 -2.94 7.91 5.70
CA SER A 139 -2.84 7.41 7.07
C SER A 139 -2.60 5.90 7.03
N PHE A 140 -2.34 5.30 8.19
CA PHE A 140 -2.04 3.88 8.30
C PHE A 140 -2.63 3.34 9.60
N GLU A 141 -2.91 2.04 9.65
CA GLU A 141 -3.51 1.40 10.82
C GLU A 141 -2.52 1.35 11.99
N LYS A 142 -1.28 0.91 11.74
CA LYS A 142 -0.30 0.75 12.80
C LYS A 142 1.13 0.86 12.29
N PHE A 143 1.94 1.56 13.08
CA PHE A 143 3.39 1.44 13.01
C PHE A 143 3.83 0.29 13.91
N VAL A 144 4.41 -0.75 13.32
CA VAL A 144 4.86 -1.95 14.03
C VAL A 144 6.38 -1.98 14.07
N PRO A 145 6.97 -1.61 15.20
CA PRO A 145 8.15 -2.24 15.71
C PRO A 145 8.66 -3.60 15.17
N SER A 146 9.72 -3.63 14.36
CA SER A 146 10.49 -4.87 14.06
C SER A 146 11.88 -4.86 14.69
N VAL A 147 12.43 -6.02 15.08
CA VAL A 147 13.82 -6.16 15.54
C VAL A 147 14.75 -6.46 14.37
N GLU A 148 14.24 -7.16 13.36
CA GLU A 148 15.00 -7.56 12.17
C GLU A 148 15.01 -6.45 11.10
N ASP A 149 13.88 -5.78 10.90
CA ASP A 149 13.68 -4.79 9.83
C ASP A 149 13.62 -3.33 10.31
N GLY A 150 13.76 -3.13 11.62
CA GLY A 150 13.57 -1.85 12.31
C GLY A 150 12.10 -1.51 12.56
N PHE A 151 11.28 -1.44 11.51
CA PHE A 151 9.84 -1.18 11.62
C PHE A 151 9.08 -1.72 10.41
N TRP A 152 7.76 -1.75 10.52
CA TRP A 152 6.79 -2.10 9.49
C TRP A 152 5.59 -1.16 9.59
N VAL A 153 4.91 -0.90 8.48
CA VAL A 153 3.62 -0.19 8.46
C VAL A 153 2.58 -1.16 7.94
N SER A 154 1.50 -1.35 8.70
CA SER A 154 0.36 -2.14 8.23
C SER A 154 -0.50 -1.31 7.26
N ASP A 155 -1.74 -1.76 7.05
CA ASP A 155 -2.67 -1.21 6.08
C ASP A 155 -2.64 0.31 5.95
N ILE A 156 -2.57 0.79 4.71
CA ILE A 156 -2.50 2.21 4.38
C ILE A 156 -3.87 2.66 3.91
N TYR A 157 -4.37 3.75 4.48
CA TYR A 157 -5.63 4.38 4.09
C TYR A 157 -5.34 5.69 3.37
N ILE A 158 -5.95 5.85 2.21
CA ILE A 158 -5.73 6.98 1.32
C ILE A 158 -7.07 7.60 0.96
N LYS A 159 -7.21 8.90 1.20
CA LYS A 159 -8.35 9.67 0.71
C LYS A 159 -8.02 10.16 -0.70
N VAL A 160 -8.69 9.62 -1.72
CA VAL A 160 -8.52 10.07 -3.10
C VAL A 160 -9.43 11.26 -3.37
N VAL A 161 -8.82 12.34 -3.82
CA VAL A 161 -9.51 13.61 -4.09
C VAL A 161 -9.58 13.88 -5.58
N LYS A 162 -10.47 14.80 -5.97
CA LYS A 162 -10.48 15.32 -7.34
C LYS A 162 -9.23 16.16 -7.56
N TYR A 163 -8.57 15.99 -8.69
CA TYR A 163 -7.41 16.79 -9.07
C TYR A 163 -7.87 18.26 -9.18
N ALA A 164 -7.21 19.15 -8.42
CA ALA A 164 -7.38 20.58 -8.60
C ALA A 164 -6.48 20.99 -9.78
N GLU A 165 -7.10 21.48 -10.86
CA GLU A 165 -6.39 22.07 -12.01
C GLU A 165 -5.67 23.36 -11.60
#